data_AF-A0A970WE58-F1
#
_entry.id   AF-A0A970WE58-F1
#
_cell.length_a   1.000
_cell.length_b   1.000
_cell.length_c   1.000
_cell.angle_alpha   90.00
_cell.angle_beta   90.00
_cell.angle_gamma   90.00
#
_symmetry.space_group_name_H-M   'P 1'
#
loop_
_entity.id
_entity.type
_entity.pdbx_description
1 polymer ?
#
loop_
_entity_poly.entity_id
_entity_poly.type
_entity_poly.pdbx_seq_one_letter_code
_entity_poly.pdbx_strand_id
1 'polypeptide(L)'
;MTDKAKKSAWFDESTSTPILAKQAQRLESFLAAVADGVIDESELQSQEARLVKAMKEVEPLLDAQVHEKVTGLLLELAAYDLMQVMHAMHKARPKTVFQG
;
A
#
# COMPACT_ATOMS: atom_id res chain seq x y z
N MET A 1 4.76 33.60 -0.07
CA MET A 1 4.83 32.30 0.63
C MET A 1 5.16 31.28 -0.43
N THR A 2 6.39 30.77 -0.44
CA THR A 2 6.96 30.02 -1.55
C THR A 2 6.38 28.61 -1.61
N ASP A 3 5.70 28.31 -2.71
CA ASP A 3 5.27 26.98 -3.15
C ASP A 3 6.49 26.06 -3.31
N LYS A 4 6.92 25.47 -2.20
CA LYS A 4 7.80 24.32 -2.20
C LYS A 4 6.89 23.16 -2.62
N ALA A 5 6.97 22.73 -3.89
CA ALA A 5 6.20 21.61 -4.46
C ALA A 5 5.86 20.59 -3.36
N LYS A 6 4.60 20.60 -2.91
CA LYS A 6 4.16 19.88 -1.71
C LYS A 6 4.56 18.42 -1.89
N LYS A 7 5.59 17.97 -1.16
CA LYS A 7 5.94 16.55 -1.08
C LYS A 7 4.65 15.79 -0.73
N SER A 8 4.32 14.74 -1.47
CA SER A 8 3.14 13.92 -1.18
C SER A 8 3.19 13.46 0.26
N ALA A 9 2.16 13.81 1.04
CA ALA A 9 2.07 13.43 2.44
C ALA A 9 1.83 11.91 2.56
N TRP A 10 2.43 11.29 3.57
CA TRP A 10 2.29 9.84 3.85
C TRP A 10 1.10 9.53 4.77
N PHE A 11 0.66 10.53 5.53
CA PHE A 11 -0.50 10.46 6.42
C PHE A 11 -1.30 11.77 6.37
N ASP A 12 -2.56 11.71 6.81
CA ASP A 12 -3.42 12.87 7.00
C ASP A 12 -3.14 13.50 8.37
N GLU A 13 -2.71 14.76 8.40
CA GLU A 13 -2.30 15.44 9.65
C GLU A 13 -3.45 15.62 10.65
N SER A 14 -4.69 15.70 10.19
CA SER A 14 -5.85 15.94 11.06
C SER A 14 -6.33 14.66 11.76
N THR A 15 -6.15 13.51 11.11
CA THR A 15 -6.60 12.21 11.62
C THR A 15 -5.46 11.30 12.06
N SER A 16 -4.21 11.68 11.75
CA SER A 16 -3.02 10.84 11.93
C SER A 16 -3.15 9.45 11.27
N THR A 17 -3.93 9.36 10.18
CA THR A 17 -4.15 8.10 9.47
C THR A 17 -3.24 7.97 8.26
N PRO A 18 -2.65 6.79 7.99
CA PRO A 18 -1.91 6.55 6.76
C PRO A 18 -2.82 6.74 5.54
N ILE A 19 -2.31 7.44 4.51
CA ILE A 19 -3.08 7.70 3.27
C ILE A 19 -2.47 7.02 2.04
N LEU A 20 -1.35 6.31 2.19
CA LEU A 20 -0.66 5.63 1.10
C LEU A 20 -1.55 4.61 0.38
N ALA A 21 -2.35 3.82 1.12
CA ALA A 21 -3.31 2.89 0.51
C ALA A 21 -4.37 3.62 -0.34
N LYS A 22 -4.89 4.77 0.14
CA LYS A 22 -5.84 5.60 -0.62
C LYS A 22 -5.20 6.24 -1.85
N GLN A 23 -3.91 6.58 -1.76
CA GLN A 23 -3.15 7.10 -2.89
C GLN A 23 -2.86 5.99 -3.91
N ALA A 24 -2.53 4.77 -3.46
CA ALA A 24 -2.29 3.61 -4.32
C ALA A 24 -3.50 3.27 -5.19
N GLN A 25 -4.72 3.43 -4.66
CA GLN A 25 -5.98 3.27 -5.41
C GLN A 25 -6.14 4.23 -6.60
N ARG A 26 -5.34 5.31 -6.65
CA ARG A 26 -5.36 6.29 -7.75
C ARG A 26 -4.26 6.04 -8.78
N LEU A 27 -3.39 5.06 -8.56
CA LEU A 27 -2.37 4.68 -9.54
C LEU A 27 -3.06 4.11 -10.77
N GLU A 28 -2.67 4.59 -11.96
CA GLU A 28 -3.19 4.06 -13.23
C GLU A 28 -2.99 2.55 -13.33
N SER A 29 -1.84 2.04 -12.86
CA SER A 29 -1.55 0.61 -12.82
C SER A 29 -2.49 -0.19 -11.91
N PHE A 30 -2.95 0.42 -10.82
CA PHE A 30 -3.93 -0.20 -9.93
C PHE A 30 -5.32 -0.16 -10.57
N LEU A 31 -5.74 0.99 -11.07
CA LEU A 31 -7.03 1.16 -11.74
C LEU A 31 -7.20 0.22 -12.93
N ALA A 32 -6.13 0.02 -13.72
CA ALA A 32 -6.12 -0.94 -14.82
C ALA A 32 -6.29 -2.39 -14.32
N ALA A 33 -5.54 -2.79 -13.29
CA ALA A 33 -5.56 -4.15 -12.77
C ALA A 33 -6.85 -4.53 -12.03
N VAL A 34 -7.65 -3.56 -11.59
CA VAL A 34 -8.93 -3.83 -10.92
C VAL A 34 -10.14 -3.60 -11.84
N ALA A 35 -9.92 -3.25 -13.11
CA ALA A 35 -10.96 -2.79 -14.02
C ALA A 35 -12.02 -3.87 -14.31
N ASP A 36 -11.61 -5.14 -14.38
CA ASP A 36 -12.49 -6.29 -14.59
C ASP A 36 -12.93 -6.97 -13.28
N GLY A 37 -12.44 -6.47 -12.14
CA GLY A 37 -12.74 -6.99 -10.81
C GLY A 37 -11.95 -8.23 -10.40
N VAL A 38 -10.98 -8.70 -11.20
CA VAL A 38 -10.16 -9.88 -10.89
C VAL A 38 -8.70 -9.57 -11.20
N ILE A 39 -7.86 -9.52 -10.15
CA ILE A 39 -6.42 -9.40 -10.34
C ILE A 39 -5.86 -10.77 -10.71
N ASP A 40 -5.29 -10.89 -11.90
CA ASP A 40 -4.65 -12.12 -12.36
C ASP A 40 -3.16 -12.22 -11.96
N GLU A 41 -2.57 -13.39 -12.20
CA GLU A 41 -1.17 -13.68 -11.87
C GLU A 41 -0.19 -12.74 -12.59
N SER A 42 -0.46 -12.41 -13.85
CA SER A 42 0.41 -11.56 -14.66
C SER A 42 0.37 -10.10 -14.21
N GLU A 43 -0.80 -9.63 -13.75
CA GLU A 43 -0.99 -8.30 -13.17
C GLU A 43 -0.29 -8.18 -11.82
N LEU A 44 -0.37 -9.23 -11.00
CA LEU A 44 0.34 -9.32 -9.72
C LEU A 44 1.86 -9.29 -9.93
N GLN A 45 2.38 -10.13 -10.84
CA GLN A 45 3.80 -10.15 -11.19
C GLN A 45 4.28 -8.79 -11.75
N SER A 46 3.44 -8.13 -12.56
CA SER A 46 3.73 -6.80 -13.07
C SER A 46 3.83 -5.76 -11.96
N GLN A 47 2.97 -5.85 -10.94
CA GLN A 47 3.04 -4.98 -9.76
C GLN A 47 4.28 -5.26 -8.91
N GLU A 48 4.63 -6.52 -8.71
CA GLU A 48 5.87 -6.92 -8.02
C GLU A 48 7.10 -6.37 -8.73
N ALA A 49 7.17 -6.51 -10.07
CA ALA A 49 8.29 -5.99 -10.86
C ALA A 49 8.44 -4.46 -10.69
N ARG A 50 7.33 -3.71 -10.66
CA ARG A 50 7.35 -2.26 -10.39
C ARG A 50 7.85 -1.95 -8.98
N LEU A 51 7.41 -2.70 -7.98
CA LEU A 51 7.85 -2.54 -6.60
C LEU A 51 9.35 -2.81 -6.43
N VAL A 52 9.84 -3.93 -6.97
CA VAL A 52 11.27 -4.30 -6.92
C VAL A 52 12.13 -3.26 -7.62
N LYS A 53 11.69 -2.75 -8.78
CA LYS A 53 12.40 -1.68 -9.49
C LYS A 53 12.51 -0.42 -8.61
N ALA A 54 11.40 0.01 -8.00
CA ALA A 54 11.40 1.19 -7.12
C ALA A 54 12.31 1.00 -5.89
N MET A 55 12.30 -0.19 -5.27
CA MET A 55 13.19 -0.52 -4.14
C MET A 55 14.67 -0.41 -4.55
N LYS A 56 15.05 -0.99 -5.70
CA LYS A 56 16.42 -0.91 -6.22
C LYS A 56 16.89 0.51 -6.56
N GLU A 57 15.97 1.37 -6.98
CA GLU A 57 16.26 2.78 -7.29
C GLU A 57 16.43 3.62 -6.02
N VAL A 58 15.64 3.35 -4.98
CA VAL A 58 15.62 4.15 -3.74
C VAL A 58 16.67 3.70 -2.73
N GLU A 59 16.84 2.39 -2.53
CA GLU A 59 17.70 1.83 -1.48
C GLU A 59 19.14 2.39 -1.48
N PRO A 60 19.84 2.52 -2.63
CA PRO A 60 21.20 3.07 -2.65
C PRO A 60 21.29 4.57 -2.34
N LEU A 61 20.18 5.30 -2.38
CA LEU A 61 20.13 6.74 -2.09
C LEU A 61 20.04 7.03 -0.59
N LEU A 62 19.81 6.00 0.23
CA LEU A 62 19.65 6.12 1.67
C LEU A 62 20.98 5.82 2.36
N ASP A 63 21.40 6.70 3.27
CA ASP A 63 22.46 6.32 4.21
C ASP A 63 21.97 5.23 5.17
N ALA A 64 22.88 4.59 5.90
CA ALA A 64 22.56 3.46 6.77
C ALA A 64 21.48 3.78 7.82
N GLN A 65 21.49 4.99 8.39
CA GLN A 65 20.51 5.37 9.41
C GLN A 65 19.13 5.63 8.81
N VAL A 66 19.07 6.27 7.65
CA VAL A 66 17.83 6.52 6.94
C VAL A 66 17.26 5.21 6.37
N HIS A 67 18.12 4.33 5.86
CA HIS A 67 17.75 3.01 5.37
C HIS A 67 17.04 2.19 6.44
N GLU A 68 17.60 2.12 7.66
CA GLU A 68 16.99 1.41 8.78
C GLU A 68 15.59 1.95 9.11
N LYS A 69 15.44 3.28 9.17
CA LYS A 69 14.15 3.93 9.43
C LYS A 69 13.11 3.67 8.33
N VAL A 70 13.52 3.77 7.07
CA VAL A 70 12.63 3.51 5.92
C VAL A 70 12.25 2.03 5.88
N THR A 71 13.19 1.13 6.14
CA THR A 71 12.92 -0.31 6.25
C THR A 71 11.88 -0.60 7.33
N GLY A 72 12.06 -0.05 8.53
CA GLY A 72 11.07 -0.18 9.61
C GLY A 72 9.69 0.34 9.20
N LEU A 73 9.62 1.48 8.52
CA LEU A 73 8.36 2.00 8.01
C LEU A 73 7.70 1.08 6.97
N LEU A 74 8.46 0.54 6.01
CA LEU A 74 7.93 -0.35 4.99
C LEU A 74 7.37 -1.64 5.62
N LEU A 75 8.03 -2.16 6.66
CA LEU A 75 7.56 -3.32 7.42
C LEU A 75 6.24 -3.02 8.14
N GLU A 76 6.15 -1.88 8.85
CA GLU A 76 4.91 -1.47 9.52
C GLU A 76 3.76 -1.25 8.53
N LEU A 77 4.04 -0.65 7.37
CA LEU A 77 3.04 -0.44 6.32
C LEU A 77 2.53 -1.78 5.75
N ALA A 78 3.44 -2.70 5.43
CA ALA A 78 3.08 -4.02 4.92
C ALA A 78 2.27 -4.82 5.96
N ALA A 79 2.66 -4.77 7.25
CA ALA A 79 1.92 -5.38 8.33
C ALA A 79 0.52 -4.78 8.46
N TYR A 80 0.41 -3.45 8.44
CA TYR A 80 -0.86 -2.74 8.52
C TYR A 80 -1.81 -3.11 7.36
N ASP A 81 -1.31 -3.13 6.12
CA ASP A 81 -2.12 -3.51 4.95
C ASP A 81 -2.60 -4.96 5.03
N LEU A 82 -1.73 -5.90 5.46
CA LEU A 82 -2.14 -7.28 5.68
C LEU A 82 -3.22 -7.39 6.78
N MET A 83 -3.05 -6.66 7.89
CA MET A 83 -4.04 -6.61 8.96
C MET A 83 -5.38 -6.04 8.49
N GLN A 84 -5.37 -5.01 7.64
CA GLN A 84 -6.59 -4.44 7.04
C GLN A 84 -7.33 -5.48 6.18
N VAL A 85 -6.61 -6.20 5.32
CA VAL A 85 -7.18 -7.26 4.47
C VAL A 85 -7.75 -8.38 5.33
N MET A 86 -7.01 -8.86 6.33
CA MET A 86 -7.47 -9.89 7.27
C MET A 86 -8.71 -9.44 8.06
N HIS A 87 -8.74 -8.20 8.54
CA HIS A 87 -9.87 -7.64 9.24
C HIS A 87 -11.11 -7.55 8.35
N ALA A 88 -10.94 -7.10 7.10
CA ALA A 88 -12.02 -7.03 6.11
C ALA A 88 -12.60 -8.42 5.79
N MET A 89 -11.73 -9.43 5.56
CA MET A 89 -12.16 -10.82 5.33
C MET A 89 -12.94 -11.38 6.53
N HIS A 90 -12.48 -11.13 7.76
CA HIS A 90 -13.20 -11.58 8.96
C HIS A 90 -14.59 -10.94 9.07
N LYS A 91 -14.69 -9.65 8.76
CA LYS A 91 -15.97 -8.91 8.79
C LYS A 91 -16.94 -9.36 7.69
N ALA A 92 -16.42 -9.74 6.52
CA ALA A 92 -17.22 -10.22 5.39
C ALA A 92 -17.73 -11.66 5.56
N ARG A 93 -17.19 -12.43 6.51
CA ARG A 93 -17.60 -13.82 6.75
C ARG A 93 -19.07 -13.87 7.23
N PRO A 94 -19.99 -14.53 6.50
CA PRO A 94 -21.38 -14.61 6.92
C PRO A 94 -21.51 -15.37 8.24
N LYS A 95 -22.21 -14.79 9.22
CA LYS A 95 -22.56 -15.42 10.50
C LYS A 95 -23.81 -16.31 10.37
N THR A 96 -23.93 -17.04 9.27
CA THR A 96 -25.08 -17.94 9.08
C THR A 96 -24.86 -19.20 9.89
N VAL A 97 -25.54 -19.30 11.04
CA VAL A 97 -25.84 -20.58 11.66
C VAL A 97 -26.96 -21.19 10.82
N PHE A 98 -26.69 -22.32 10.16
CA PHE A 98 -27.74 -23.11 9.52
C PHE A 98 -28.72 -23.56 10.61
N GLN A 99 -29.90 -22.96 10.63
CA GLN A 99 -31.06 -23.44 11.37
C GLN A 99 -31.88 -24.21 10.35
N GLY A 100 -31.73 -25.54 10.36
CA GLY A 100 -32.44 -26.44 9.48
C GLY A 100 -33.95 -26.42 9.69
#